data_AF-A0AAI9FZB1-F1
#
_entry.id   AF-A0AAI9FZB1-F1
#
_cell.length_a   1.000
_cell.length_b   1.000
_cell.length_c   1.000
_cell.angle_alpha   90.00
_cell.angle_beta   90.00
_cell.angle_gamma   90.00
#
_symmetry.space_group_name_H-M   'P 1'
#
loop_
_entity.id
_entity.type
_entity.pdbx_description
1 polymer ?
#
loop_
_entity_poly.entity_id
_entity_poly.type
_entity_poly.pdbx_seq_one_letter_code
_entity_poly.pdbx_strand_id
1 'polypeptide(L)'
;MPPPVPPPLPGAPSVEQLKRDVLPVLFAGRIDIGRYGPAELASANAEPAWQDGSANALAKALAELVSRLSEHDPNALLERAGWWDRFTGADIEQRLRRRIALGGNGDVLAEIERQAVAVRSSVDRLNAQLELHDVQGAHLQIYIDAGVQFLQELPPGSAASDDPMVLDRPVERLQRRIANLTALLASHSMSRIQVQLARNHAIELLDRYSETVQILLPIWRQTVLALHNSDNASPQLVYRASQAQDQLKQALQQLLRTSGEPA
;
A
#
# COMPACT_ATOMS: atom_id res chain seq x y z
N MET A 1 30.66 2.95 -4.02
CA MET A 1 30.60 2.38 -2.66
C MET A 1 29.58 1.27 -2.67
N PRO A 2 29.88 0.06 -2.18
CA PRO A 2 28.86 -0.93 -1.90
C PRO A 2 27.92 -0.40 -0.80
N PRO A 3 26.62 -0.73 -0.83
CA PRO A 3 25.70 -0.37 0.24
C PRO A 3 26.13 -1.01 1.57
N PRO A 4 25.83 -0.38 2.72
CA PRO A 4 26.14 -0.94 4.03
C PRO A 4 25.46 -2.30 4.22
N VAL A 5 26.23 -3.26 4.72
CA VAL A 5 25.71 -4.59 5.07
C VAL A 5 24.72 -4.42 6.21
N PRO A 6 23.45 -4.84 6.06
CA PRO A 6 22.48 -4.78 7.15
C PRO A 6 22.94 -5.63 8.34
N PRO A 7 22.60 -5.24 9.58
CA PRO A 7 22.98 -6.01 10.77
C PRO A 7 22.46 -7.46 10.66
N PRO A 8 23.20 -8.44 11.22
CA PRO A 8 22.79 -9.84 11.16
C PRO A 8 21.43 -10.01 11.84
N LEU A 9 20.51 -10.61 11.11
CA LEU A 9 19.18 -10.94 11.60
C LEU A 9 19.28 -12.00 12.70
N PRO A 10 18.54 -11.88 13.81
CA PRO A 10 18.60 -12.83 14.90
C PRO A 10 18.22 -14.24 14.41
N GLY A 11 19.17 -15.17 14.46
CA GLY A 11 18.99 -16.57 14.05
C GLY A 11 19.50 -16.92 12.65
N ALA A 12 19.93 -15.94 11.83
CA ALA A 12 20.54 -16.21 10.53
C ALA A 12 22.02 -16.62 10.68
N PRO A 13 22.49 -17.70 10.02
CA PRO A 13 23.91 -18.03 10.00
C PRO A 13 24.69 -16.95 9.24
N SER A 14 25.92 -16.64 9.67
CA SER A 14 26.79 -15.72 8.93
C SER A 14 27.42 -16.40 7.71
N VAL A 15 27.90 -15.60 6.75
CA VAL A 15 28.64 -16.09 5.57
C VAL A 15 29.78 -17.02 5.98
N GLU A 16 30.57 -16.63 6.98
CA GLU A 16 31.70 -17.44 7.46
C GLU A 16 31.27 -18.72 8.18
N GLN A 17 30.17 -18.69 8.94
CA GLN A 17 29.61 -19.91 9.54
C GLN A 17 29.16 -20.91 8.47
N LEU A 18 28.49 -20.43 7.42
CA LEU A 18 28.07 -21.28 6.31
C LEU A 18 29.27 -21.89 5.58
N LYS A 19 30.31 -21.11 5.31
CA LYS A 19 31.55 -21.57 4.66
C LYS A 19 32.35 -22.56 5.48
N ARG A 20 32.36 -22.40 6.81
CA ARG A 20 33.13 -23.25 7.72
C ARG A 20 32.40 -24.54 8.10
N ASP A 21 31.11 -24.45 8.40
CA ASP A 21 30.39 -25.53 9.10
C ASP A 21 29.41 -26.27 8.20
N VAL A 22 28.85 -25.60 7.17
CA VAL A 22 27.77 -26.17 6.34
C VAL A 22 28.27 -26.61 4.97
N LEU A 23 28.88 -25.71 4.21
CA LEU A 23 29.31 -25.95 2.85
C LEU A 23 30.29 -27.13 2.74
N PRO A 24 31.33 -27.28 3.57
CA PRO A 24 32.27 -28.40 3.47
C PRO A 24 31.60 -29.76 3.66
N VAL A 25 30.65 -29.84 4.60
CA VAL A 25 29.89 -31.07 4.90
C VAL A 25 28.99 -31.43 3.72
N LEU A 26 28.25 -30.45 3.18
CA LEU A 26 27.38 -30.66 2.01
C LEU A 26 28.19 -31.00 0.76
N PHE A 27 29.37 -30.40 0.59
CA PHE A 27 30.25 -30.64 -0.56
C PHE A 27 30.93 -32.01 -0.51
N ALA A 28 31.25 -32.51 0.70
CA ALA A 28 31.74 -33.88 0.91
C ALA A 28 30.62 -34.93 0.80
N GLY A 29 29.37 -34.55 1.08
CA GLY A 29 28.18 -35.38 0.96
C GLY A 29 27.70 -35.51 -0.49
N ARG A 30 27.72 -36.73 -1.04
CA ARG A 30 27.35 -36.98 -2.46
C ARG A 30 25.93 -36.58 -2.84
N ILE A 31 24.97 -36.44 -1.90
CA ILE A 31 23.55 -36.19 -2.21
C ILE A 31 22.95 -34.91 -1.62
N ASP A 32 23.64 -34.22 -0.70
CA ASP A 32 22.98 -33.20 0.13
C ASP A 32 23.11 -31.75 -0.36
N ILE A 33 23.92 -31.46 -1.39
CA ILE A 33 24.08 -30.10 -1.96
C ILE A 33 22.73 -29.50 -2.40
N GLY A 34 21.77 -30.33 -2.81
CA GLY A 34 20.42 -29.89 -3.15
C GLY A 34 19.65 -29.23 -1.98
N ARG A 35 20.06 -29.51 -0.73
CA ARG A 35 19.50 -28.95 0.50
C ARG A 35 20.17 -27.63 0.92
N TYR A 36 21.21 -27.18 0.21
CA TYR A 36 21.87 -25.91 0.50
C TYR A 36 20.90 -24.74 0.36
N GLY A 37 20.95 -23.76 1.25
CA GLY A 37 19.97 -22.68 1.30
C GLY A 37 18.82 -22.95 2.27
N PRO A 38 18.04 -21.91 2.60
CA PRO A 38 17.03 -21.99 3.65
C PRO A 38 15.82 -22.80 3.17
N ALA A 39 15.47 -23.86 3.91
CA ALA A 39 14.38 -24.77 3.57
C ALA A 39 13.00 -24.08 3.57
N GLU A 40 12.85 -23.08 4.45
CA GLU A 40 11.61 -22.33 4.67
C GLU A 40 11.30 -21.32 3.55
N LEU A 41 12.31 -20.90 2.76
CA LEU A 41 12.14 -19.92 1.69
C LEU A 41 11.78 -20.55 0.33
N ALA A 42 11.91 -21.87 0.21
CA ALA A 42 11.56 -22.58 -1.03
C ALA A 42 10.03 -22.67 -1.26
N SER A 43 9.23 -22.42 -0.23
CA SER A 43 7.76 -22.52 -0.25
C SER A 43 7.03 -21.18 -0.18
N ALA A 44 7.75 -20.06 -0.12
CA ALA A 44 7.15 -18.72 -0.09
C ALA A 44 6.67 -18.35 -1.51
N ASN A 45 5.61 -19.00 -1.97
CA ASN A 45 4.82 -18.47 -3.08
C ASN A 45 4.40 -17.05 -2.70
N ALA A 46 4.71 -16.09 -3.56
CA ALA A 46 4.24 -14.73 -3.46
C ALA A 46 2.70 -14.74 -3.51
N GLU A 47 2.07 -14.80 -2.35
CA GLU A 47 0.67 -14.39 -2.21
C GLU A 47 0.56 -13.00 -2.86
N PRO A 48 -0.39 -12.77 -3.78
CA PRO A 48 -0.50 -11.50 -4.46
C PRO A 48 -0.64 -10.40 -3.41
N ALA A 49 0.37 -9.54 -3.36
CA ALA A 49 0.33 -8.32 -2.60
C ALA A 49 -0.89 -7.55 -3.08
N TRP A 50 -1.89 -7.41 -2.21
CA TRP A 50 -3.14 -6.71 -2.42
C TRP A 50 -4.28 -7.48 -3.13
N GLN A 51 -5.15 -8.08 -2.31
CA GLN A 51 -6.56 -8.35 -2.65
C GLN A 51 -7.52 -7.67 -1.66
N ASP A 52 -7.14 -6.55 -1.06
CA ASP A 52 -8.04 -5.85 -0.15
C ASP A 52 -8.88 -4.83 -0.90
N GLY A 53 -10.14 -5.20 -1.15
CA GLY A 53 -11.16 -4.33 -1.75
C GLY A 53 -11.49 -3.09 -0.92
N SER A 54 -10.84 -2.88 0.23
CA SER A 54 -11.04 -1.75 1.14
C SER A 54 -10.75 -0.39 0.50
N ALA A 55 -9.76 -0.30 -0.39
CA ALA A 55 -9.46 0.94 -1.09
C ALA A 55 -10.57 1.33 -2.07
N ASN A 56 -11.06 0.35 -2.84
CA ASN A 56 -12.19 0.53 -3.74
C ASN A 56 -13.49 0.80 -2.96
N ALA A 57 -13.68 0.15 -1.81
CA ALA A 57 -14.82 0.38 -0.92
C ALA A 57 -14.80 1.81 -0.34
N LEU A 58 -13.63 2.29 0.10
CA LEU A 58 -13.45 3.67 0.56
C LEU A 58 -13.77 4.67 -0.56
N ALA A 59 -13.23 4.44 -1.75
CA ALA A 59 -13.50 5.27 -2.91
C ALA A 59 -14.99 5.32 -3.26
N LYS A 60 -15.67 4.16 -3.25
CA LYS A 60 -17.11 4.07 -3.48
C LYS A 60 -17.92 4.82 -2.43
N ALA A 61 -17.54 4.71 -1.15
CA ALA A 61 -18.20 5.43 -0.06
C ALA A 61 -18.00 6.96 -0.20
N LEU A 62 -16.83 7.40 -0.67
CA LEU A 62 -16.55 8.80 -0.97
C LEU A 62 -17.31 9.31 -2.20
N ALA A 63 -17.45 8.51 -3.26
CA ALA A 63 -18.32 8.81 -4.41
C ALA A 63 -19.77 9.00 -3.98
N GLU A 64 -20.27 8.14 -3.09
CA GLU A 64 -21.62 8.25 -2.55
C GLU A 64 -21.79 9.56 -1.75
N LEU A 65 -20.79 9.96 -0.96
CA LEU A 65 -20.80 11.25 -0.28
C LEU A 65 -20.85 12.41 -1.30
N VAL A 66 -20.09 12.35 -2.39
CA VAL A 66 -20.12 13.37 -3.46
C VAL A 66 -21.48 13.49 -4.10
N SER A 67 -22.08 12.35 -4.45
CA SER A 67 -23.37 12.31 -5.12
C SER A 67 -24.44 12.99 -4.25
N ARG A 68 -24.46 12.66 -2.96
CA ARG A 68 -25.36 13.29 -1.96
C ARG A 68 -25.09 14.78 -1.74
N LEU A 69 -23.84 15.22 -1.82
CA LEU A 69 -23.48 16.63 -1.72
C LEU A 69 -23.80 17.41 -3.01
N SER A 70 -23.69 16.77 -4.17
CA SER A 70 -23.87 17.38 -5.50
C SER A 70 -25.33 17.42 -5.95
N GLU A 71 -26.18 16.52 -5.44
CA GLU A 71 -27.64 16.66 -5.54
C GLU A 71 -28.15 17.99 -4.94
N HIS A 72 -27.33 18.70 -4.16
CA HIS A 72 -27.71 19.94 -3.47
C HIS A 72 -26.78 21.07 -3.93
N ASP A 73 -26.86 21.41 -5.21
CA ASP A 73 -26.04 22.46 -5.82
C ASP A 73 -26.40 23.85 -5.26
N PRO A 74 -25.47 24.65 -4.72
CA PRO A 74 -25.70 25.99 -4.22
C PRO A 74 -26.14 26.95 -5.32
N ASN A 75 -25.80 26.70 -6.59
CA ASN A 75 -26.39 27.46 -7.70
C ASN A 75 -27.88 27.14 -7.92
N ALA A 76 -28.33 25.91 -7.65
CA ALA A 76 -29.76 25.59 -7.61
C ALA A 76 -30.46 26.17 -6.34
N LEU A 77 -29.70 26.40 -5.27
CA LEU A 77 -30.15 27.17 -4.09
C LEU A 77 -30.20 28.69 -4.36
N LEU A 78 -29.39 29.21 -5.29
CA LEU A 78 -29.33 30.62 -5.67
C LEU A 78 -30.31 30.99 -6.80
N GLU A 79 -30.54 30.12 -7.79
CA GLU A 79 -31.52 30.38 -8.87
C GLU A 79 -32.98 30.36 -8.37
N ARG A 80 -33.27 29.69 -7.24
CA ARG A 80 -34.58 29.72 -6.58
C ARG A 80 -34.78 30.89 -5.62
N ALA A 81 -33.82 31.82 -5.52
CA ALA A 81 -33.92 33.01 -4.67
C ALA A 81 -34.82 34.14 -5.25
N GLY A 82 -35.67 33.83 -6.22
CA GLY A 82 -36.64 34.75 -6.80
C GLY A 82 -38.05 34.51 -6.28
N TRP A 83 -38.53 35.39 -5.41
CA TRP A 83 -39.96 35.64 -5.13
C TRP A 83 -40.77 34.60 -4.30
N TRP A 84 -40.69 33.28 -4.50
CA TRP A 84 -41.54 32.31 -3.76
C TRP A 84 -41.01 31.91 -2.37
N ASP A 85 -39.73 32.13 -2.08
CA ASP A 85 -39.07 31.70 -0.83
C ASP A 85 -39.40 32.56 0.40
N ARG A 86 -40.04 33.71 0.20
CA ARG A 86 -40.61 34.51 1.30
C ARG A 86 -41.79 33.83 2.00
N PHE A 87 -42.27 32.68 1.49
CA PHE A 87 -43.46 32.01 2.00
C PHE A 87 -43.24 30.59 2.58
N THR A 88 -42.05 29.99 2.45
CA THR A 88 -41.77 28.63 2.98
C THR A 88 -40.55 28.56 3.91
N GLY A 89 -40.21 29.68 4.55
CA GLY A 89 -39.12 29.78 5.53
C GLY A 89 -39.11 28.68 6.59
N ALA A 90 -40.26 28.11 6.95
CA ALA A 90 -40.35 27.03 7.92
C ALA A 90 -39.93 25.64 7.39
N ASP A 91 -40.10 25.32 6.10
CA ASP A 91 -39.91 23.93 5.59
C ASP A 91 -38.44 23.66 5.20
N ILE A 92 -37.73 24.67 4.71
CA ILE A 92 -36.27 24.61 4.50
C ILE A 92 -35.55 24.68 5.85
N GLU A 93 -36.00 25.54 6.77
CA GLU A 93 -35.52 25.60 8.15
C GLU A 93 -35.73 24.25 8.86
N GLN A 94 -36.84 23.52 8.67
CA GLN A 94 -37.04 22.22 9.30
C GLN A 94 -36.16 21.10 8.69
N ARG A 95 -35.89 21.14 7.38
CA ARG A 95 -35.06 20.13 6.68
C ARG A 95 -33.57 20.37 6.89
N LEU A 96 -33.14 21.63 6.95
CA LEU A 96 -31.76 22.01 7.25
C LEU A 96 -31.49 21.89 8.75
N ARG A 97 -32.39 22.31 9.65
CA ARG A 97 -32.24 22.14 11.11
C ARG A 97 -32.27 20.67 11.55
N ARG A 98 -33.01 19.79 10.85
CA ARG A 98 -32.91 18.32 11.01
C ARG A 98 -31.59 17.72 10.51
N ARG A 99 -30.85 18.39 9.61
CA ARG A 99 -29.64 17.86 8.94
C ARG A 99 -28.33 18.52 9.41
N ILE A 100 -28.41 19.75 9.91
CA ILE A 100 -27.39 20.48 10.68
C ILE A 100 -27.28 19.87 12.09
N ALA A 101 -28.39 19.35 12.64
CA ALA A 101 -28.38 18.36 13.71
C ALA A 101 -28.01 16.94 13.19
N LEU A 102 -26.88 16.81 12.47
CA LEU A 102 -26.00 15.61 12.41
C LEU A 102 -26.56 14.16 12.30
N GLY A 103 -27.83 13.89 12.02
CA GLY A 103 -28.40 12.53 12.12
C GLY A 103 -28.66 11.78 10.81
N GLY A 104 -28.77 12.46 9.67
CA GLY A 104 -29.23 11.82 8.41
C GLY A 104 -28.13 11.22 7.53
N ASN A 105 -26.86 11.54 7.80
CA ASN A 105 -25.69 11.09 7.05
C ASN A 105 -24.72 10.25 7.89
N GLY A 106 -25.15 9.85 9.12
CA GLY A 106 -24.35 9.06 10.03
C GLY A 106 -23.83 7.79 9.36
N ASP A 107 -24.68 7.14 8.55
CA ASP A 107 -24.33 5.89 7.90
C ASP A 107 -23.22 6.03 6.86
N VAL A 108 -23.23 7.08 6.01
CA VAL A 108 -22.21 7.26 4.96
C VAL A 108 -20.88 7.72 5.55
N LEU A 109 -20.88 8.64 6.51
CA LEU A 109 -19.64 9.08 7.14
C LEU A 109 -19.06 8.01 8.06
N ALA A 110 -19.89 7.25 8.78
CA ALA A 110 -19.45 6.10 9.55
C ALA A 110 -18.90 5.01 8.64
N GLU A 111 -19.50 4.79 7.47
CA GLU A 111 -18.98 3.85 6.48
C GLU A 111 -17.64 4.30 5.89
N ILE A 112 -17.50 5.59 5.55
CA ILE A 112 -16.22 6.14 5.11
C ILE A 112 -15.14 5.96 6.19
N GLU A 113 -15.44 6.29 7.46
CA GLU A 113 -14.48 6.11 8.55
C GLU A 113 -14.11 4.63 8.74
N ARG A 114 -15.09 3.73 8.68
CA ARG A 114 -14.86 2.28 8.73
C ARG A 114 -13.91 1.82 7.63
N GLN A 115 -14.15 2.25 6.39
CA GLN A 115 -13.29 1.89 5.26
C GLN A 115 -11.90 2.53 5.38
N ALA A 116 -11.79 3.76 5.90
CA ALA A 116 -10.50 4.39 6.17
C ALA A 116 -9.71 3.65 7.26
N VAL A 117 -10.38 3.12 8.30
CA VAL A 117 -9.73 2.24 9.30
C VAL A 117 -9.27 0.93 8.66
N ALA A 118 -10.06 0.34 7.77
CA ALA A 118 -9.66 -0.86 7.03
C ALA A 118 -8.43 -0.61 6.14
N VAL A 119 -8.39 0.51 5.42
CA VAL A 119 -7.22 0.89 4.60
C VAL A 119 -5.98 1.13 5.46
N ARG A 120 -6.10 1.77 6.63
CA ARG A 120 -4.99 1.88 7.61
C ARG A 120 -4.47 0.50 8.06
N SER A 121 -5.38 -0.41 8.37
CA SER A 121 -5.02 -1.80 8.72
C SER A 121 -4.35 -2.55 7.56
N SER A 122 -4.70 -2.23 6.31
CA SER A 122 -4.01 -2.75 5.12
C SER A 122 -2.59 -2.19 5.00
N VAL A 123 -2.36 -0.91 5.30
CA VAL A 123 -1.01 -0.32 5.35
C VAL A 123 -0.14 -1.04 6.38
N ASP A 124 -0.65 -1.31 7.58
CA ASP A 124 0.10 -2.03 8.62
C ASP A 124 0.49 -3.44 8.18
N ARG A 125 -0.44 -4.17 7.53
CA ARG A 125 -0.14 -5.50 6.97
C ARG A 125 0.90 -5.44 5.85
N LEU A 126 0.82 -4.45 4.96
CA LEU A 126 1.81 -4.24 3.91
C LEU A 126 3.20 -3.91 4.48
N ASN A 127 3.27 -3.13 5.56
CA ASN A 127 4.53 -2.86 6.26
C ASN A 127 5.14 -4.15 6.81
N ALA A 128 4.33 -4.98 7.49
CA ALA A 128 4.80 -6.29 7.97
C ALA A 128 5.26 -7.20 6.82
N GLN A 129 4.58 -7.19 5.67
CA GLN A 129 5.02 -7.93 4.48
C GLN A 129 6.36 -7.41 3.95
N LEU A 130 6.57 -6.09 3.90
CA LEU A 130 7.86 -5.52 3.47
C LEU A 130 9.01 -5.94 4.39
N GLU A 131 8.79 -5.91 5.71
CA GLU A 131 9.78 -6.38 6.68
C GLU A 131 10.12 -7.85 6.44
N LEU A 132 9.12 -8.70 6.21
CA LEU A 132 9.35 -10.11 5.86
C LEU A 132 10.17 -10.25 4.57
N HIS A 133 9.84 -9.50 3.51
CA HIS A 133 10.62 -9.50 2.27
C HIS A 133 12.07 -9.06 2.47
N ASP A 134 12.32 -8.04 3.32
CA ASP A 134 13.66 -7.55 3.64
C ASP A 134 14.47 -8.62 4.39
N VAL A 135 13.86 -9.28 5.39
CA VAL A 135 14.47 -10.38 6.15
C VAL A 135 14.80 -11.56 5.23
N GLN A 136 13.85 -12.00 4.41
CA GLN A 136 14.03 -13.13 3.50
C GLN A 136 15.07 -12.84 2.41
N GLY A 137 15.06 -11.62 1.86
CA GLY A 137 16.05 -11.17 0.89
C GLY A 137 17.47 -11.17 1.46
N ALA A 138 17.64 -10.63 2.67
CA ALA A 138 18.92 -10.65 3.37
C ALA A 138 19.41 -12.08 3.66
N HIS A 139 18.50 -12.98 4.09
CA HIS A 139 18.84 -14.39 4.29
C HIS A 139 19.33 -15.04 2.98
N LEU A 140 18.59 -14.89 1.88
CA LEU A 140 18.99 -15.44 0.58
C LEU A 140 20.36 -14.91 0.14
N GLN A 141 20.61 -13.61 0.32
CA GLN A 141 21.89 -12.99 -0.03
C GLN A 141 23.06 -13.63 0.73
N ILE A 142 22.90 -13.91 2.03
CA ILE A 142 23.95 -14.56 2.83
C ILE A 142 24.31 -15.95 2.27
N TYR A 143 23.31 -16.76 1.91
CA TYR A 143 23.56 -18.08 1.31
C TYR A 143 24.16 -17.98 -0.10
N ILE A 144 23.75 -17.00 -0.90
CA ILE A 144 24.35 -16.76 -2.22
C ILE A 144 25.82 -16.39 -2.06
N ASP A 145 26.12 -15.41 -1.20
CA ASP A 145 27.48 -14.92 -0.96
C ASP A 145 28.39 -16.02 -0.42
N ALA A 146 27.93 -16.79 0.57
CA ALA A 146 28.68 -17.92 1.10
C ALA A 146 28.99 -18.98 0.03
N GLY A 147 28.01 -19.31 -0.82
CA GLY A 147 28.18 -20.29 -1.88
C GLY A 147 29.16 -19.80 -2.95
N VAL A 148 29.05 -18.54 -3.35
CA VAL A 148 29.95 -17.91 -4.34
C VAL A 148 31.37 -17.84 -3.81
N GLN A 149 31.57 -17.34 -2.58
CA GLN A 149 32.89 -17.25 -1.97
C GLN A 149 33.53 -18.63 -1.78
N PHE A 150 32.75 -19.61 -1.32
CA PHE A 150 33.24 -20.97 -1.17
C PHE A 150 33.75 -21.55 -2.50
N LEU A 151 33.00 -21.36 -3.60
CA LEU A 151 33.44 -21.79 -4.94
C LEU A 151 34.70 -21.06 -5.43
N GLN A 152 34.88 -19.78 -5.07
CA GLN A 152 36.06 -18.98 -5.42
C GLN A 152 37.31 -19.40 -4.63
N GLU A 153 37.13 -19.89 -3.41
CA GLU A 153 38.21 -20.32 -2.51
C GLU A 153 38.65 -21.78 -2.75
N LEU A 154 37.94 -22.52 -3.61
CA LEU A 154 38.31 -23.89 -3.94
C LEU A 154 39.70 -23.97 -4.61
N PRO A 155 40.51 -24.99 -4.27
CA PRO A 155 41.80 -25.22 -4.93
C PRO A 155 41.66 -25.38 -6.46
N PRO A 156 42.60 -24.88 -7.26
CA PRO A 156 42.62 -25.10 -8.70
C PRO A 156 42.66 -26.61 -9.00
N GLY A 157 41.72 -27.07 -9.84
CA GLY A 157 41.52 -28.49 -10.15
C GLY A 157 40.31 -29.14 -9.46
N SER A 158 39.69 -28.47 -8.47
CA SER A 158 38.50 -29.00 -7.77
C SER A 158 37.25 -29.14 -8.66
N ALA A 159 37.25 -28.48 -9.83
CA ALA A 159 36.19 -28.58 -10.85
C ALA A 159 36.54 -29.55 -11.99
N ALA A 160 37.80 -29.97 -12.10
CA ALA A 160 38.31 -30.71 -13.26
C ALA A 160 38.30 -32.21 -12.99
N SER A 161 37.13 -32.82 -13.14
CA SER A 161 37.03 -34.25 -13.42
C SER A 161 36.59 -34.41 -14.87
N ASP A 162 37.54 -34.39 -15.82
CA ASP A 162 37.31 -34.69 -17.24
C ASP A 162 37.07 -36.21 -17.48
N ASP A 163 36.98 -36.99 -16.41
CA ASP A 163 36.69 -38.41 -16.46
C ASP A 163 35.17 -38.65 -16.56
N PRO A 164 34.67 -39.19 -17.69
CA PRO A 164 33.24 -39.50 -17.87
C PRO A 164 32.70 -40.54 -16.87
N MET A 165 33.55 -41.23 -16.11
CA MET A 165 33.15 -42.14 -15.02
C MET A 165 32.95 -41.45 -13.66
N VAL A 166 33.30 -40.16 -13.50
CA VAL A 166 33.05 -39.41 -12.26
C VAL A 166 31.60 -38.92 -12.25
N LEU A 167 30.73 -39.72 -11.62
CA LEU A 167 29.29 -39.46 -11.50
C LEU A 167 28.93 -38.26 -10.61
N ASP A 168 29.86 -37.82 -9.76
CA ASP A 168 29.61 -36.78 -8.77
C ASP A 168 30.23 -35.44 -9.18
N ARG A 169 29.37 -34.44 -9.41
CA ARG A 169 29.75 -33.08 -9.84
C ARG A 169 29.32 -32.03 -8.81
N PRO A 170 29.99 -31.96 -7.64
CA PRO A 170 29.55 -31.10 -6.54
C PRO A 170 29.63 -29.61 -6.88
N VAL A 171 30.64 -29.19 -7.65
CA VAL A 171 30.79 -27.82 -8.15
C VAL A 171 29.59 -27.41 -9.01
N GLU A 172 29.25 -28.19 -10.04
CA GLU A 172 28.10 -27.90 -10.92
C GLU A 172 26.78 -27.87 -10.15
N ARG A 173 26.60 -28.80 -9.20
CA ARG A 173 25.39 -28.86 -8.36
C ARG A 173 25.26 -27.63 -7.48
N LEU A 174 26.35 -27.17 -6.87
CA LEU A 174 26.35 -25.96 -6.05
C LEU A 174 26.14 -24.71 -6.89
N GLN A 175 26.78 -24.59 -8.05
CA GLN A 175 26.56 -23.49 -9.00
C GLN A 175 25.08 -23.39 -9.41
N ARG A 176 24.46 -24.53 -9.80
CA ARG A 176 23.03 -24.57 -10.11
C ARG A 176 22.17 -24.16 -8.92
N ARG A 177 22.54 -24.58 -7.71
CA ARG A 177 21.81 -24.21 -6.50
C ARG A 177 21.91 -22.71 -6.21
N ILE A 178 23.10 -22.11 -6.34
CA ILE A 178 23.30 -20.67 -6.24
C ILE A 178 22.44 -19.94 -7.27
N ALA A 179 22.45 -20.37 -8.54
CA ALA A 179 21.63 -19.78 -9.59
C ALA A 179 20.13 -19.79 -9.23
N ASN A 180 19.62 -20.90 -8.67
CA ASN A 180 18.23 -20.99 -8.21
C ASN A 180 17.94 -20.03 -7.03
N LEU A 181 18.86 -19.91 -6.07
CA LEU A 181 18.71 -18.96 -4.96
C LEU A 181 18.73 -17.51 -5.46
N THR A 182 19.57 -17.18 -6.44
CA THR A 182 19.61 -15.86 -7.08
C THR A 182 18.30 -15.55 -7.83
N ALA A 183 17.74 -16.53 -8.55
CA ALA A 183 16.44 -16.36 -9.19
C ALA A 183 15.31 -16.13 -8.17
N LEU A 184 15.35 -16.85 -7.04
CA LEU A 184 14.40 -16.65 -5.94
C LEU A 184 14.55 -15.24 -5.32
N LEU A 185 15.77 -14.77 -5.09
CA LEU A 185 16.04 -13.42 -4.59
C LEU A 185 15.48 -12.35 -5.54
N ALA A 186 15.64 -12.52 -6.85
CA ALA A 186 15.07 -11.62 -7.86
C ALA A 186 13.53 -11.62 -7.84
N SER A 187 12.91 -12.78 -7.59
CA SER A 187 11.45 -12.88 -7.41
C SER A 187 10.98 -12.14 -6.15
N HIS A 188 11.67 -12.32 -5.02
CA HIS A 188 11.36 -11.59 -3.79
C HIS A 188 11.53 -10.07 -3.95
N SER A 189 12.57 -9.60 -4.63
CA SER A 189 12.78 -8.17 -4.84
C SER A 189 11.67 -7.56 -5.71
N MET A 190 11.21 -8.27 -6.73
CA MET A 190 10.07 -7.84 -7.56
C MET A 190 8.77 -7.78 -6.74
N SER A 191 8.48 -8.83 -5.97
CA SER A 191 7.30 -8.87 -5.09
C SER A 191 7.34 -7.74 -4.05
N ARG A 192 8.50 -7.47 -3.46
CA ARG A 192 8.70 -6.34 -2.55
C ARG A 192 8.39 -4.99 -3.20
N ILE A 193 8.79 -4.78 -4.46
CA ILE A 193 8.45 -3.56 -5.21
C ILE A 193 6.94 -3.43 -5.37
N GLN A 194 6.23 -4.52 -5.68
CA GLN A 194 4.76 -4.53 -5.78
C GLN A 194 4.09 -4.19 -4.45
N VAL A 195 4.53 -4.78 -3.34
CA VAL A 195 4.04 -4.45 -1.98
C VAL A 195 4.30 -2.98 -1.66
N GLN A 196 5.48 -2.45 -1.99
CA GLN A 196 5.83 -1.05 -1.75
C GLN A 196 4.95 -0.10 -2.55
N LEU A 197 4.64 -0.43 -3.81
CA LEU A 197 3.74 0.34 -4.65
C LEU A 197 2.33 0.37 -4.05
N ALA A 198 1.79 -0.80 -3.69
CA ALA A 198 0.47 -0.92 -3.05
C ALA A 198 0.39 -0.13 -1.74
N ARG A 199 1.47 -0.14 -0.93
CA ARG A 199 1.55 0.64 0.31
C ARG A 199 1.51 2.14 0.04
N ASN A 200 2.31 2.62 -0.91
CA ASN A 200 2.34 4.04 -1.26
C ASN A 200 0.96 4.50 -1.75
N HIS A 201 0.30 3.68 -2.57
CA HIS A 201 -1.04 3.96 -3.05
C HIS A 201 -2.07 4.04 -1.90
N ALA A 202 -2.03 3.11 -0.95
CA ALA A 202 -2.91 3.13 0.22
C ALA A 202 -2.70 4.37 1.11
N ILE A 203 -1.45 4.80 1.29
CA ILE A 203 -1.10 6.02 2.04
C ILE A 203 -1.66 7.25 1.32
N GLU A 204 -1.44 7.37 0.01
CA GLU A 204 -1.96 8.49 -0.78
C GLU A 204 -3.49 8.59 -0.67
N LEU A 205 -4.19 7.45 -0.70
CA LEU A 205 -5.64 7.40 -0.54
C LEU A 205 -6.08 7.92 0.85
N LEU A 206 -5.34 7.58 1.91
CA LEU A 206 -5.62 8.04 3.28
C LEU A 206 -5.34 9.53 3.47
N ASP A 207 -4.29 10.06 2.85
CA ASP A 207 -3.97 11.49 2.89
C ASP A 207 -5.09 12.30 2.23
N ARG A 208 -5.53 11.88 1.04
CA ARG A 208 -6.64 12.52 0.32
C ARG A 208 -7.98 12.38 1.05
N TYR A 209 -8.22 11.23 1.68
CA TYR A 209 -9.36 11.03 2.57
C TYR A 209 -9.34 12.07 3.70
N SER A 210 -8.20 12.22 4.37
CA SER A 210 -8.04 13.14 5.51
C SER A 210 -8.25 14.59 5.08
N GLU A 211 -7.65 15.02 3.97
CA GLU A 211 -7.87 16.34 3.39
C GLU A 211 -9.35 16.59 3.11
N THR A 212 -10.02 15.64 2.45
CA THR A 212 -11.42 15.78 2.06
C THR A 212 -12.36 15.85 3.26
N VAL A 213 -12.26 14.89 4.18
CA VAL A 213 -13.26 14.71 5.26
C VAL A 213 -12.95 15.57 6.47
N GLN A 214 -11.68 15.83 6.78
CA GLN A 214 -11.29 16.60 7.97
C GLN A 214 -11.08 18.08 7.68
N ILE A 215 -10.80 18.48 6.43
CA ILE A 215 -10.53 19.88 6.08
C ILE A 215 -11.64 20.44 5.19
N LEU A 216 -11.81 19.89 3.98
CA LEU A 216 -12.70 20.49 2.98
C LEU A 216 -14.18 20.39 3.35
N LEU A 217 -14.62 19.23 3.86
CA LEU A 217 -16.01 19.02 4.26
C LEU A 217 -16.45 19.96 5.42
N PRO A 218 -15.66 20.15 6.50
CA PRO A 218 -15.96 21.15 7.53
C PRO A 218 -16.01 22.59 7.02
N ILE A 219 -15.05 23.00 6.16
CA ILE A 219 -15.03 24.35 5.58
C ILE A 219 -16.30 24.60 4.76
N TRP A 220 -16.69 23.65 3.92
CA TRP A 220 -17.93 23.76 3.15
C TRP A 220 -19.14 23.88 4.07
N ARG A 221 -19.26 23.03 5.10
CA ARG A 221 -20.36 23.10 6.08
C ARG A 221 -20.44 24.46 6.77
N GLN A 222 -19.31 24.97 7.25
CA GLN A 222 -19.26 26.27 7.92
C GLN A 222 -19.70 27.40 6.99
N THR A 223 -19.29 27.35 5.73
CA THR A 223 -19.61 28.39 4.75
C THR A 223 -21.10 28.37 4.37
N VAL A 224 -21.70 27.18 4.24
CA VAL A 224 -23.15 27.02 4.03
C VAL A 224 -23.95 27.51 5.24
N LEU A 225 -23.51 27.20 6.47
CA LEU A 225 -24.13 27.70 7.69
C LEU A 225 -24.06 29.24 7.79
N ALA A 226 -22.93 29.83 7.42
CA ALA A 226 -22.76 31.27 7.41
C ALA A 226 -23.71 31.97 6.42
N LEU A 227 -23.94 31.37 5.25
CA LEU A 227 -24.96 31.84 4.30
C LEU A 227 -26.36 31.77 4.90
N HIS A 228 -26.70 30.66 5.55
CA HIS A 228 -28.03 30.47 6.14
C HIS A 228 -28.34 31.47 7.26
N ASN A 229 -27.35 31.80 8.08
CA ASN A 229 -27.52 32.71 9.22
C ASN A 229 -27.39 34.19 8.84
N SER A 230 -27.21 34.51 7.55
CA SER A 230 -27.07 35.90 7.09
C SER A 230 -28.36 36.42 6.48
N ASP A 231 -28.99 37.40 7.15
CA ASP A 231 -30.21 38.08 6.65
C ASP A 231 -29.97 38.84 5.34
N ASN A 232 -28.71 39.18 5.04
CA ASN A 232 -28.26 39.74 3.76
C ASN A 232 -26.95 39.04 3.37
N ALA A 233 -27.04 37.95 2.60
CA ALA A 233 -25.87 37.25 2.09
C ALA A 233 -25.06 38.19 1.19
N SER A 234 -23.86 38.59 1.64
CA SER A 234 -22.99 39.44 0.83
C SER A 234 -22.49 38.65 -0.40
N PRO A 235 -22.26 39.31 -1.55
CA PRO A 235 -21.70 38.66 -2.74
C PRO A 235 -20.38 37.91 -2.46
N GLN A 236 -19.61 38.38 -1.47
CA GLN A 236 -18.37 37.75 -1.03
C GLN A 236 -18.60 36.42 -0.28
N LEU A 237 -19.67 36.33 0.53
CA LEU A 237 -20.03 35.08 1.21
C LEU A 237 -20.55 34.02 0.22
N VAL A 238 -21.34 34.45 -0.77
CA VAL A 238 -21.83 33.58 -1.85
C VAL A 238 -20.67 33.03 -2.68
N TYR A 239 -19.71 33.88 -3.05
CA TYR A 239 -18.50 33.47 -3.76
C TYR A 239 -17.68 32.45 -2.97
N ARG A 240 -17.48 32.67 -1.66
CA ARG A 240 -16.76 31.71 -0.80
C ARG A 240 -17.45 30.34 -0.72
N ALA A 241 -18.78 30.32 -0.68
CA ALA A 241 -19.54 29.06 -0.64
C ALA A 241 -19.41 28.25 -1.94
N SER A 242 -19.48 28.93 -3.09
CA SER A 242 -19.23 28.31 -4.39
C SER A 242 -17.81 27.74 -4.44
N GLN A 243 -16.82 28.55 -4.05
CA GLN A 243 -15.41 28.13 -4.06
C GLN A 243 -15.16 26.91 -3.16
N ALA A 244 -15.73 26.89 -1.94
CA ALA A 244 -15.59 25.76 -1.02
C ALA A 244 -16.23 24.47 -1.57
N GLN A 245 -17.37 24.59 -2.26
CA GLN A 245 -18.01 23.45 -2.91
C GLN A 245 -17.21 22.95 -4.11
N ASP A 246 -16.69 23.85 -4.94
CA ASP A 246 -15.87 23.49 -6.10
C ASP A 246 -14.58 22.77 -5.67
N GLN A 247 -13.90 23.27 -4.62
CA GLN A 247 -12.74 22.61 -4.03
C GLN A 247 -13.07 21.21 -3.53
N LEU A 248 -14.18 21.04 -2.81
CA LEU A 248 -14.64 19.75 -2.31
C LEU A 248 -14.94 18.77 -3.46
N LYS A 249 -15.68 19.22 -4.50
CA LYS A 249 -15.97 18.42 -5.70
C LYS A 249 -14.70 18.00 -6.43
N GLN A 250 -13.74 18.92 -6.62
CA GLN A 250 -12.48 18.64 -7.29
C GLN A 250 -11.62 17.62 -6.53
N ALA A 251 -11.44 17.81 -5.21
CA ALA A 251 -10.67 16.88 -4.38
C ALA A 251 -11.25 15.46 -4.43
N LEU A 252 -12.58 15.35 -4.36
CA LEU A 252 -13.25 14.07 -4.44
C LEU A 252 -13.16 13.42 -5.84
N GLN A 253 -13.28 14.19 -6.92
CA GLN A 253 -13.09 13.67 -8.28
C GLN A 253 -11.66 13.17 -8.50
N GLN A 254 -10.67 13.87 -7.95
CA GLN A 254 -9.27 13.44 -7.99
C GLN A 254 -9.08 12.13 -7.22
N LEU A 255 -9.71 11.99 -6.05
CA LEU A 255 -9.67 10.78 -5.24
C LEU A 255 -10.26 9.57 -5.98
N LEU A 256 -11.39 9.77 -6.68
CA LEU A 256 -12.05 8.71 -7.46
C LEU A 256 -11.24 8.24 -8.67
N ARG A 257 -10.53 9.16 -9.35
CA ARG A 257 -9.61 8.77 -10.44
C ARG A 257 -8.46 7.92 -9.91
N THR A 258 -7.86 8.33 -8.79
CA THR A 258 -6.73 7.58 -8.22
C THR A 258 -7.12 6.19 -7.73
N SER A 259 -8.33 5.99 -7.25
CA SER A 259 -8.82 4.67 -6.84
C SER A 259 -9.28 3.75 -7.97
N GLY A 260 -9.49 4.29 -9.18
CA GLY A 260 -10.05 3.57 -10.32
C GLY A 260 -9.02 3.01 -11.30
N GLU A 261 -7.75 3.42 -11.19
CA GLU A 261 -6.66 2.85 -11.99
C GLU A 261 -6.08 1.61 -11.27
N PRO A 262 -6.26 0.39 -11.80
CA PRO A 262 -5.43 -0.72 -11.38
C PRO A 262 -4.00 -0.48 -11.87
N ALA A 263 -3.03 -0.61 -10.97
CA ALA A 263 -1.61 -0.71 -11.33
C ALA A 263 -1.32 -2.05 -12.03
#